data_AF-A0A414JJF1-F1
#
_entry.id   AF-A0A414JJF1-F1
#
_cell.length_a   1.000
_cell.length_b   1.000
_cell.length_c   1.000
_cell.angle_alpha   90.00
_cell.angle_beta   90.00
_cell.angle_gamma   90.00
#
_symmetry.space_group_name_H-M   'P 1'
#
loop_
_entity.id
_entity.type
_entity.pdbx_description
1 polymer ?
#
loop_
_entity_poly.entity_id
_entity_poly.type
_entity_poly.pdbx_seq_one_letter_code
_entity_poly.pdbx_strand_id
1 'polypeptide(L)'
;LVWLNHNLIGAAIRRYRARQAIKQIKKHGTRLSVDLSQCKVSAQKWSSKKSRMQEPVFKVFNSWETQFWNGVSGSLFPDIYHSEQVVSTAICTVTYTTPYKGKTKTFRSDAILKEKVSLEMLLQYYGVATIYINPKNDNQYYFDLDFLK
;
A
#
# COMPACT_ATOMS: atom_id res chain seq x y z
N LEU A 1 -9.91 -32.68 14.13
CA LEU A 1 -8.76 -32.34 13.26
C LEU A 1 -9.05 -31.04 12.53
N VAL A 2 -8.48 -29.93 13.00
CA VAL A 2 -8.66 -28.61 12.37
C VAL A 2 -7.69 -28.51 11.21
N TRP A 3 -8.20 -28.54 9.98
CA TRP A 3 -7.45 -28.20 8.77
C TRP A 3 -7.14 -26.71 8.80
N LEU A 4 -6.06 -26.32 9.50
CA LEU A 4 -5.47 -25.00 9.36
C LEU A 4 -5.00 -24.87 7.91
N ASN A 5 -5.71 -24.04 7.14
CA ASN A 5 -5.43 -23.70 5.74
C ASN A 5 -3.91 -23.57 5.50
N HIS A 6 -3.31 -24.60 4.89
CA HIS A 6 -1.89 -24.70 4.55
C HIS A 6 -1.40 -23.45 3.77
N ASN A 7 -2.29 -22.82 3.01
CA ASN A 7 -2.05 -21.58 2.27
C ASN A 7 -1.83 -20.35 3.16
N LEU A 8 -2.50 -20.25 4.31
CA LEU A 8 -2.35 -19.14 5.26
C LEU A 8 -1.02 -19.22 6.01
N ILE A 9 -0.61 -20.44 6.41
CA ILE A 9 0.66 -20.68 7.07
C ILE A 9 1.82 -20.36 6.11
N GLY A 10 1.75 -20.82 4.86
CA GLY A 10 2.76 -20.50 3.85
C GLY A 10 2.84 -19.00 3.53
N ALA A 11 1.73 -18.27 3.57
CA ALA A 11 1.71 -16.82 3.39
C ALA A 11 2.33 -16.08 4.60
N ALA A 12 2.02 -16.51 5.82
CA ALA A 12 2.57 -15.94 7.05
C ALA A 12 4.10 -16.13 7.12
N ILE A 13 4.59 -17.33 6.80
CA ILE A 13 6.04 -17.63 6.76
C ILE A 13 6.75 -16.76 5.71
N ARG A 14 6.16 -16.59 4.51
CA ARG A 14 6.71 -15.71 3.47
C ARG A 14 6.81 -14.26 3.94
N ARG A 15 5.75 -13.73 4.55
CA ARG A 15 5.76 -12.36 5.12
C ARG A 15 6.81 -12.20 6.21
N TYR A 16 6.95 -13.20 7.09
CA TYR A 16 7.97 -13.18 8.13
C TYR A 16 9.39 -13.13 7.54
N ARG A 17 9.69 -14.01 6.58
CA ARG A 17 10.99 -14.03 5.88
C ARG A 17 11.28 -12.72 5.17
N ALA A 18 10.30 -12.13 4.47
CA ALA A 18 10.45 -10.84 3.82
C ALA A 18 10.78 -9.72 4.82
N ARG A 19 10.09 -9.67 5.96
CA ARG A 19 10.39 -8.71 7.03
C ARG A 19 11.80 -8.87 7.58
N GLN A 20 12.27 -10.11 7.76
CA GLN A 20 13.64 -10.37 8.22
C GLN A 20 14.67 -9.93 7.18
N ALA A 21 14.45 -10.21 5.90
CA ALA A 21 15.32 -9.75 4.82
C ALA A 21 15.39 -8.21 4.77
N ILE A 22 14.25 -7.52 4.87
CA ILE A 22 14.19 -6.05 4.93
C ILE A 22 14.98 -5.52 6.14
N LYS A 23 14.83 -6.12 7.32
CA LYS A 23 15.62 -5.72 8.52
C LYS A 23 17.12 -5.84 8.29
N GLN A 24 17.57 -6.92 7.66
CA GLN A 24 18.98 -7.12 7.33
C GLN A 24 19.48 -6.08 6.32
N ILE A 25 18.69 -5.79 5.28
CA ILE A 25 19.01 -4.78 4.27
C ILE A 25 19.01 -3.37 4.88
N LYS A 26 18.10 -3.03 5.78
CA LYS A 26 18.13 -1.73 6.49
C LYS A 26 19.40 -1.56 7.35
N LYS A 27 19.89 -2.67 7.95
CA LYS A 27 21.06 -2.64 8.84
C LYS A 27 22.39 -2.63 8.10
N HIS A 28 22.53 -3.41 7.03
CA HIS A 28 23.81 -3.64 6.34
C HIS A 28 23.82 -3.16 4.87
N GLY A 29 22.70 -2.66 4.37
CA GLY A 29 22.55 -2.19 3.00
C GLY A 29 23.21 -0.84 2.76
N THR A 30 23.60 -0.63 1.50
CA THR A 30 24.03 0.69 1.03
C THR A 30 22.82 1.61 0.99
N ARG A 31 22.94 2.80 1.60
CA ARG A 31 21.89 3.80 1.64
C ARG A 31 22.02 4.71 0.43
N LEU A 32 20.93 4.86 -0.31
CA LEU A 32 20.81 5.78 -1.43
C LEU A 32 19.73 6.79 -1.06
N SER A 33 20.12 8.06 -0.93
CA SER A 33 19.18 9.15 -0.71
C SER A 33 18.41 9.41 -2.01
N VAL A 34 17.08 9.48 -1.91
CA VAL A 34 16.18 9.64 -3.03
C VAL A 34 15.36 10.90 -2.83
N ASP A 35 15.43 11.79 -3.82
CA ASP A 35 14.51 12.91 -3.92
C ASP A 35 13.14 12.40 -4.38
N LEU A 36 12.15 12.53 -3.50
CA LEU A 36 10.79 12.07 -3.73
C LEU A 36 10.06 12.90 -4.79
N SER A 37 10.49 14.14 -5.03
CA SER A 37 9.90 15.01 -6.07
C SER A 37 10.19 14.50 -7.48
N GLN A 38 11.29 13.77 -7.67
CA GLN A 38 11.69 13.19 -8.95
C GLN A 38 11.08 11.81 -9.19
N CYS A 39 10.29 11.30 -8.23
CA CYS A 39 9.66 9.99 -8.35
C CYS A 39 8.43 10.05 -9.28
N LYS A 40 8.34 9.09 -10.20
CA LYS A 40 7.17 8.93 -11.05
C LYS A 40 6.15 8.01 -10.39
N VAL A 41 4.95 8.54 -10.15
CA VAL A 41 3.83 7.77 -9.60
C VAL A 41 2.99 7.21 -10.75
N SER A 42 2.90 5.88 -10.79
CA SER A 42 2.00 5.15 -11.70
C SER A 42 0.79 4.68 -10.90
N ALA A 43 -0.41 4.86 -11.45
CA ALA A 43 -1.65 4.45 -10.80
C ALA A 43 -2.42 3.48 -11.70
N GLN A 44 -2.80 2.35 -11.12
CA GLN A 44 -3.75 1.43 -11.72
C GLN A 44 -5.09 1.61 -11.00
N LYS A 45 -6.05 2.18 -11.72
CA LYS A 45 -7.41 2.39 -11.22
C LYS A 45 -8.31 1.28 -11.75
N TRP A 46 -9.16 0.76 -10.89
CA TRP A 46 -10.32 -0.01 -11.32
C TRP A 46 -11.55 0.45 -10.58
N SER A 47 -12.66 0.47 -11.30
CA SER A 47 -13.98 0.74 -10.77
C SER A 47 -14.67 -0.59 -10.53
N SER A 48 -14.98 -0.89 -9.27
CA SER A 48 -15.90 -1.98 -8.94
C SER A 48 -17.21 -1.37 -8.49
N LYS A 49 -18.31 -1.82 -9.09
CA LYS A 49 -19.64 -1.61 -8.53
C LYS A 49 -19.74 -2.47 -7.27
N LYS A 50 -19.92 -1.83 -6.11
CA LYS A 50 -20.18 -2.54 -4.86
C LYS A 50 -21.53 -2.09 -4.33
N SER A 51 -22.32 -3.06 -3.86
CA SER A 51 -23.46 -2.75 -3.02
C SER A 51 -22.97 -2.19 -1.69
N ARG A 52 -23.60 -1.12 -1.22
CA ARG A 52 -23.28 -0.50 0.08
C ARG A 52 -23.44 -1.47 1.26
N MET A 53 -24.16 -2.59 1.10
CA MET A 53 -24.21 -3.66 2.10
C MET A 53 -22.85 -4.31 2.39
N GLN A 54 -21.89 -4.27 1.46
CA GLN A 54 -20.58 -4.94 1.64
C GLN A 54 -19.54 -4.09 2.36
N GLU A 55 -19.78 -2.80 2.61
CA GLU A 55 -18.85 -1.97 3.38
C GLU A 55 -19.62 -1.14 4.42
N PRO A 56 -19.33 -1.31 5.73
CA PRO A 56 -19.84 -0.37 6.72
C PRO A 56 -19.33 1.03 6.36
N VAL A 57 -20.20 2.04 6.45
CA VAL A 57 -19.87 3.44 6.17
C VAL A 57 -18.65 3.91 6.98
N PHE A 58 -18.38 3.26 8.11
CA PHE A 58 -17.18 3.42 8.92
C PHE A 58 -16.43 2.09 9.02
N LYS A 59 -15.29 1.97 8.34
CA LYS A 59 -14.40 0.79 8.40
C LYS A 59 -13.44 0.78 9.59
N VAL A 60 -13.51 1.77 10.47
CA VAL A 60 -12.44 2.02 11.46
C VAL A 60 -12.77 1.44 12.85
N PHE A 61 -14.03 1.20 13.19
CA PHE A 61 -14.40 0.62 14.48
C PHE A 61 -15.59 -0.34 14.36
N ASN A 62 -15.41 -1.61 14.75
CA ASN A 62 -16.51 -2.57 14.97
C ASN A 62 -17.25 -2.23 16.29
N SER A 63 -17.75 -1.00 16.42
CA SER A 63 -18.49 -0.56 17.60
C SER A 63 -20.00 -0.76 17.39
N TRP A 64 -20.75 -0.92 18.50
CA TRP A 64 -22.21 -1.04 18.47
C TRP A 64 -22.87 0.20 17.85
N GLU A 65 -22.30 1.38 18.05
CA GLU A 65 -22.77 2.66 17.51
C GLU A 65 -22.69 2.68 15.98
N THR A 66 -21.60 2.15 15.42
CA THR A 66 -21.47 2.03 13.96
C THR A 66 -22.52 1.10 13.37
N GLN A 67 -22.84 -0.01 14.04
CA GLN A 67 -23.91 -0.92 13.61
C GLN A 67 -25.29 -0.27 13.72
N PHE A 68 -25.53 0.48 14.80
CA PHE A 68 -26.76 1.24 15.00
C PHE A 68 -26.97 2.28 13.89
N TRP A 69 -25.97 3.13 13.62
CA TRP A 69 -26.07 4.15 12.57
C TRP A 69 -26.17 3.56 11.17
N ASN A 70 -25.53 2.42 10.89
CA ASN A 70 -25.71 1.67 9.65
C ASN A 70 -27.16 1.15 9.52
N GLY A 71 -27.75 0.63 10.60
CA GLY A 71 -29.14 0.16 10.62
C GLY A 71 -30.15 1.29 10.41
N VAL A 72 -29.96 2.41 11.12
CA VAL A 72 -30.80 3.63 10.99
C VAL A 72 -30.68 4.24 9.60
N SER A 73 -29.47 4.30 9.03
CA SER A 73 -29.28 4.84 7.69
C SER A 73 -29.91 3.94 6.62
N GLY A 74 -29.89 2.62 6.83
CA GLY A 74 -30.55 1.66 5.95
C GLY A 74 -32.07 1.76 5.95
N SER A 75 -32.70 2.13 7.09
CA SER A 75 -34.15 2.31 7.16
C SER A 75 -34.62 3.68 6.69
N LEU A 76 -33.86 4.75 6.95
CA LEU A 76 -34.25 6.12 6.61
C LEU A 76 -33.99 6.49 5.14
N PHE A 77 -32.99 5.88 4.51
CA PHE A 77 -32.59 6.22 3.15
C PHE A 77 -32.40 4.98 2.27
N PRO A 78 -33.43 4.13 2.09
CA PRO A 78 -33.31 2.85 1.40
C PRO A 78 -32.78 3.01 -0.03
N ASP A 79 -33.23 4.03 -0.78
CA ASP A 79 -32.79 4.25 -2.16
C ASP A 79 -31.28 4.57 -2.26
N ILE A 80 -30.75 5.33 -1.29
CA ILE A 80 -29.33 5.67 -1.20
C ILE A 80 -28.52 4.50 -0.63
N TYR A 81 -29.12 3.70 0.25
CA TYR A 81 -28.47 2.55 0.87
C TYR A 81 -28.40 1.33 -0.04
N HIS A 82 -29.39 1.15 -0.92
CA HIS A 82 -29.44 0.06 -1.90
C HIS A 82 -28.79 0.40 -3.24
N SER A 83 -28.39 1.66 -3.46
CA SER A 83 -27.70 2.06 -4.69
C SER A 83 -26.33 1.39 -4.84
N GLU A 84 -26.00 0.97 -6.06
CA GLU A 84 -24.65 0.51 -6.40
C GLU A 84 -23.70 1.71 -6.38
N GLN A 85 -22.69 1.68 -5.50
CA GLN A 85 -21.65 2.69 -5.51
C GLN A 85 -20.48 2.22 -6.37
N VAL A 86 -20.03 3.07 -7.29
CA VAL A 86 -18.78 2.85 -8.02
C VAL A 86 -17.64 3.22 -7.08
N VAL A 87 -17.06 2.21 -6.42
CA VAL A 87 -15.88 2.40 -5.59
C VAL A 87 -14.65 2.33 -6.49
N SER A 88 -14.00 3.46 -6.71
CA SER A 88 -12.72 3.53 -7.41
C SER A 88 -11.60 3.15 -6.45
N THR A 89 -11.04 1.94 -6.61
CA THR A 89 -9.82 1.57 -5.88
C THR A 89 -8.62 1.87 -6.77
N ALA A 90 -7.63 2.56 -6.22
CA ALA A 90 -6.37 2.85 -6.90
C ALA A 90 -5.23 2.16 -6.17
N ILE A 91 -4.47 1.35 -6.89
CA ILE A 91 -3.12 0.95 -6.47
C ILE A 91 -2.14 1.85 -7.19
N CYS A 92 -1.27 2.49 -6.43
CA CYS A 92 -0.15 3.25 -6.96
C CYS A 92 1.17 2.51 -6.74
N THR A 93 2.09 2.64 -7.70
CA THR A 93 3.49 2.26 -7.54
C THR A 93 4.39 3.44 -7.87
N VAL A 94 5.35 3.69 -6.98
CA VAL A 94 6.34 4.75 -7.11
C VAL A 94 7.57 4.20 -7.79
N THR A 95 8.07 4.91 -8.80
CA THR A 95 9.27 4.55 -9.54
C THR A 95 10.29 5.66 -9.47
N TYR A 96 11.55 5.29 -9.20
CA TYR A 96 12.67 6.23 -9.13
C TYR A 96 13.80 5.72 -10.03
N THR A 97 14.27 6.57 -10.93
CA THR A 97 15.33 6.21 -11.88
C THR A 97 16.53 7.10 -11.63
N THR A 98 17.69 6.50 -11.35
CA THR A 98 18.93 7.22 -11.10
C THR A 98 20.13 6.48 -11.68
N PRO A 99 21.22 7.17 -12.05
CA PRO A 99 22.51 6.52 -12.25
C PRO A 99 22.98 5.88 -10.92
N TYR A 100 23.29 4.59 -10.96
CA TYR A 100 23.87 3.84 -9.84
C TYR A 100 24.98 2.92 -10.38
N LYS A 101 26.19 3.02 -9.84
CA LYS A 101 27.38 2.29 -10.32
C LYS A 101 27.61 2.46 -11.84
N GLY A 102 27.43 3.67 -12.37
CA GLY A 102 27.65 3.99 -13.78
C GLY A 102 26.56 3.49 -14.74
N LYS A 103 25.49 2.86 -14.25
CA LYS A 103 24.34 2.41 -15.06
C LYS A 103 23.05 3.06 -14.58
N THR A 104 22.14 3.38 -15.50
CA THR A 104 20.80 3.84 -15.15
C THR A 104 20.02 2.68 -14.53
N LYS A 105 19.50 2.88 -13.33
CA LYS A 105 18.74 1.87 -12.60
C LYS A 105 17.41 2.41 -12.14
N THR A 106 16.36 1.64 -12.37
CA THR A 106 15.00 1.95 -11.92
C THR A 106 14.66 1.13 -10.69
N PHE A 107 14.27 1.82 -9.63
CA PHE A 107 13.74 1.26 -8.39
C PHE A 107 12.23 1.44 -8.37
N ARG A 108 11.50 0.43 -7.88
CA ARG A 108 10.05 0.42 -7.79
C ARG A 108 9.62 0.10 -6.37
N SER A 109 8.62 0.83 -5.86
CA SER A 109 8.02 0.54 -4.56
C SER A 109 7.06 -0.65 -4.63
N ASP A 110 6.71 -1.17 -3.46
CA ASP A 110 5.54 -2.02 -3.30
C ASP A 110 4.26 -1.27 -3.70
N ALA A 111 3.19 -2.05 -3.93
CA ALA A 111 1.86 -1.53 -4.22
C ALA A 111 1.29 -0.75 -3.02
N ILE A 112 0.93 0.51 -3.24
CA ILE A 112 0.37 1.41 -2.23
C ILE A 112 -1.10 1.66 -2.55
N LEU A 113 -1.98 1.33 -1.61
CA LEU A 113 -3.42 1.57 -1.72
C LEU A 113 -3.73 3.04 -1.36
N LYS A 114 -3.43 3.95 -2.28
CA LYS A 114 -3.71 5.37 -2.12
C LYS A 114 -4.00 5.98 -3.49
N GLU A 115 -4.81 7.03 -3.50
CA GLU A 115 -5.03 7.79 -4.72
C GLU A 115 -3.75 8.48 -5.18
N LYS A 116 -3.54 8.55 -6.50
CA LYS A 116 -2.36 9.14 -7.13
C LYS A 116 -2.03 10.54 -6.61
N VAL A 117 -2.98 11.47 -6.67
CA VAL A 117 -2.77 12.88 -6.28
C VAL A 117 -2.39 12.97 -4.80
N SER A 118 -3.12 12.26 -3.96
CA SER A 118 -2.86 12.17 -2.52
C SER A 118 -1.52 11.53 -2.18
N LEU A 119 -0.99 10.66 -3.06
CA LEU A 119 0.33 10.06 -2.90
C LEU A 119 1.42 11.04 -3.36
N GLU A 120 1.25 11.70 -4.50
CA GLU A 120 2.18 12.72 -5.01
C GLU A 120 2.37 13.87 -4.01
N MET A 121 1.28 14.36 -3.40
CA MET A 121 1.36 15.38 -2.35
C MET A 121 2.17 14.92 -1.12
N LEU A 122 1.97 13.67 -0.68
CA LEU A 122 2.74 13.13 0.46
C LEU A 122 4.22 12.98 0.10
N LEU A 123 4.53 12.49 -1.10
CA LEU A 123 5.91 12.38 -1.55
C LEU A 123 6.60 13.75 -1.58
N GLN A 124 5.92 14.79 -2.05
CA GLN A 124 6.43 16.16 -2.00
C GLN A 124 6.59 16.68 -0.58
N TYR A 125 5.63 16.40 0.31
CA TYR A 125 5.67 16.83 1.71
C TYR A 125 6.88 16.25 2.46
N TYR A 126 7.16 14.97 2.29
CA TYR A 126 8.31 14.31 2.94
C TYR A 126 9.65 14.62 2.27
N GLY A 127 9.64 14.95 0.97
CA GLY A 127 10.78 15.46 0.21
C GLY A 127 11.87 14.45 -0.10
N VAL A 128 12.34 13.69 0.89
CA VAL A 128 13.46 12.74 0.76
C VAL A 128 13.11 11.40 1.39
N ALA A 129 13.50 10.32 0.73
CA ALA A 129 13.45 8.96 1.26
C ALA A 129 14.78 8.25 1.08
N THR A 130 14.91 7.06 1.68
CA THR A 130 16.11 6.23 1.53
C THR A 130 15.76 4.92 0.85
N ILE A 131 16.52 4.56 -0.18
CA ILE A 131 16.54 3.21 -0.72
C ILE A 131 17.73 2.47 -0.11
N TYR A 132 17.46 1.31 0.48
CA TYR A 132 18.48 0.41 1.00
C TYR A 132 18.74 -0.69 -0.02
N ILE A 133 19.98 -0.79 -0.50
CA ILE A 133 20.37 -1.77 -1.52
C ILE A 133 21.25 -2.83 -0.87
N ASN A 134 20.98 -4.10 -1.14
CA ASN A 134 21.82 -5.20 -0.66
C ASN A 134 23.18 -5.16 -1.39
N PRO A 135 24.32 -5.02 -0.67
CA PRO A 135 25.63 -4.94 -1.30
C PRO A 135 26.03 -6.22 -2.05
N LYS A 136 25.47 -7.37 -1.66
CA LYS A 136 25.73 -8.67 -2.32
C LYS A 136 24.88 -8.88 -3.57
N ASN A 137 23.72 -8.24 -3.65
CA ASN A 137 22.81 -8.38 -4.78
C ASN A 137 22.08 -7.06 -5.01
N ASP A 138 22.54 -6.32 -6.01
CA ASP A 138 21.98 -5.01 -6.34
C ASP A 138 20.47 -5.09 -6.66
N ASN A 139 19.95 -6.22 -7.16
CA ASN A 139 18.52 -6.36 -7.47
C ASN A 139 17.65 -6.53 -6.22
N GLN A 140 18.25 -6.84 -5.07
CA GLN A 140 17.55 -6.87 -3.79
C GLN A 140 17.70 -5.50 -3.13
N TYR A 141 16.61 -4.75 -3.12
CA TYR A 141 16.56 -3.45 -2.46
C TYR A 141 15.24 -3.30 -1.72
N TYR A 142 15.22 -2.31 -0.83
CA TYR A 142 14.04 -1.92 -0.09
C TYR A 142 13.90 -0.40 -0.18
N PHE A 143 12.76 0.05 -0.72
CA PHE A 143 12.43 1.46 -0.79
C PHE A 143 11.69 1.86 0.48
N ASP A 144 12.32 2.68 1.32
CA ASP A 144 11.75 3.08 2.60
C ASP A 144 10.69 4.16 2.42
N LEU A 145 9.44 3.71 2.35
CA LEU A 145 8.24 4.52 2.32
C LEU A 145 7.34 4.19 3.53
N ASP A 146 7.94 3.79 4.66
CA ASP A 146 7.19 3.38 5.86
C ASP A 146 6.32 4.50 6.43
N PHE A 147 6.61 5.77 6.13
CA PHE A 147 5.77 6.94 6.48
C PHE A 147 4.40 6.99 5.76
N LEU A 148 4.17 6.13 4.75
CA LEU A 148 2.91 6.04 4.03
C LEU A 148 1.93 5.00 4.60
N LYS A 149 2.34 4.25 5.63
CA LYS A 149 1.55 3.15 6.22
C LYS A 149 0.64 3.61 7.34
#